data_AF-A0A8C7WUR6-F1
#
_entry.id   AF-A0A8C7WUR6-F1
#
_cell.length_a   1.000
_cell.length_b   1.000
_cell.length_c   1.000
_cell.angle_alpha   90.00
_cell.angle_beta   90.00
_cell.angle_gamma   90.00
#
_symmetry.space_group_name_H-M   'P 1'
#
loop_
_entity.id
_entity.type
_entity.pdbx_description
1 polymer ?
#
loop_
_entity_poly.entity_id
_entity_poly.type
_entity_poly.pdbx_seq_one_letter_code
_entity_poly.pdbx_strand_id
1 'polypeptide(L)'
;MADVEETLKRIQSQKGVQGVIIVNSEGIPIKTTLDNTSTVQYAGLIQQLVLMARSTVRELDPQNDLTFLRVRSKKNEIMIYLT
;
A
#
# COMPACT_ATOMS: atom_id res chain seq x y z
N MET A 1 11.90 -5.53 -13.31
CA MET A 1 11.45 -6.58 -12.36
C MET A 1 12.47 -6.80 -11.23
N ALA A 2 13.76 -6.91 -11.52
CA ALA A 2 14.82 -6.99 -10.50
C ALA A 2 14.80 -5.83 -9.49
N ASP A 3 14.51 -4.60 -9.94
CA ASP A 3 14.52 -3.40 -9.07
C ASP A 3 13.41 -3.43 -8.00
N VAL A 4 12.25 -4.00 -8.34
CA VAL A 4 11.11 -4.10 -7.41
C VAL A 4 11.44 -5.09 -6.30
N GLU A 5 12.02 -6.25 -6.64
CA GLU A 5 12.42 -7.24 -5.64
C GLU A 5 13.55 -6.77 -4.74
N GLU A 6 14.52 -6.03 -5.27
CA GLU A 6 15.58 -5.44 -4.45
C GLU A 6 15.02 -4.39 -3.48
N THR A 7 14.11 -3.53 -3.95
CA THR A 7 13.43 -2.52 -3.13
C THR A 7 12.59 -3.19 -2.03
N LEU A 8 11.86 -4.25 -2.36
CA LEU A 8 11.10 -5.02 -1.38
C LEU A 8 11.99 -5.65 -0.30
N LYS A 9 13.14 -6.23 -0.69
CA LYS A 9 14.11 -6.77 0.27
C LYS A 9 14.66 -5.69 1.19
N ARG A 10 14.96 -4.50 0.65
CA ARG A 10 15.41 -3.34 1.45
C ARG A 10 14.36 -2.91 2.46
N ILE A 11 13.08 -2.85 2.06
CA ILE A 11 11.96 -2.50 2.95
C ILE A 11 11.79 -3.57 4.04
N GLN A 12 11.74 -4.85 3.67
CA GLN A 12 11.61 -5.94 4.63
C GLN A 12 12.78 -6.01 5.63
N SER A 13 13.97 -5.58 5.22
CA SER A 13 15.17 -5.55 6.08
C SER A 13 15.13 -4.41 7.11
N GLN A 14 14.19 -3.47 7.00
CA GLN A 14 14.07 -2.38 7.96
C GLN A 14 13.45 -2.85 9.29
N LYS A 15 14.07 -2.44 10.39
CA LYS A 15 13.61 -2.79 11.74
C LYS A 15 12.25 -2.13 12.01
N GLY A 16 11.22 -2.96 12.21
CA GLY A 16 9.85 -2.52 12.50
C GLY A 16 8.85 -2.80 11.37
N VAL A 17 9.31 -3.26 10.21
CA VAL A 17 8.42 -3.72 9.14
C VAL A 17 7.83 -5.07 9.53
N GLN A 18 6.52 -5.09 9.77
CA GLN A 18 5.79 -6.32 10.13
C GLN A 18 5.42 -7.16 8.91
N GLY A 19 5.23 -6.53 7.75
CA GLY A 19 4.96 -7.23 6.52
C GLY A 19 4.82 -6.28 5.34
N VAL A 20 4.86 -6.87 4.14
CA VAL A 20 4.73 -6.14 2.88
C VAL A 20 3.67 -6.84 2.03
N ILE A 21 2.79 -6.07 1.42
CA ILE A 21 1.76 -6.55 0.50
C ILE A 21 1.92 -5.78 -0.82
N ILE A 22 1.93 -6.51 -1.93
CA ILE A 22 1.84 -5.98 -3.28
C ILE A 22 0.46 -6.32 -3.80
N VAL A 23 -0.29 -5.31 -4.21
CA VAL A 23 -1.61 -5.46 -4.82
C VAL A 23 -1.58 -4.94 -6.26
N ASN A 24 -2.41 -5.52 -7.13
CA ASN A 24 -2.67 -4.96 -8.45
C ASN A 24 -3.69 -3.82 -8.37
N SER A 25 -3.98 -3.17 -9.50
CA SER A 25 -4.97 -2.10 -9.60
C SER A 25 -6.42 -2.54 -9.32
N GLU A 26 -6.68 -3.84 -9.28
CA GLU A 26 -7.99 -4.43 -8.97
C GLU A 26 -8.12 -4.80 -7.48
N GLY A 27 -7.07 -4.58 -6.66
CA GLY A 27 -7.05 -4.96 -5.25
C GLY A 27 -6.76 -6.45 -5.01
N ILE A 28 -6.24 -7.16 -6.01
CA ILE A 28 -5.82 -8.56 -5.89
C ILE A 28 -4.36 -8.61 -5.42
N PRO A 29 -4.06 -9.30 -4.30
CA PRO A 29 -2.70 -9.42 -3.81
C PRO A 29 -1.84 -10.30 -4.72
N ILE A 30 -0.71 -9.77 -5.20
CA ILE A 30 0.27 -10.46 -6.04
C ILE A 30 1.32 -11.17 -5.18
N LYS A 31 1.80 -10.50 -4.14
CA LYS A 31 2.86 -11.00 -3.24
C LYS A 31 2.64 -10.44 -1.85
N THR A 32 2.79 -11.27 -0.83
CA THR A 32 2.63 -10.87 0.57
C THR A 32 3.61 -11.64 1.45
N THR A 33 4.04 -11.02 2.55
CA THR A 33 4.75 -11.71 3.64
C THR A 33 3.84 -12.00 4.84
N LEU A 34 2.57 -11.63 4.76
CA LEU A 34 1.56 -11.83 5.80
C LEU A 34 0.70 -13.06 5.48
N ASP A 35 -0.13 -13.47 6.44
CA ASP A 35 -1.11 -14.52 6.22
C ASP A 35 -2.14 -14.13 5.15
N ASN A 36 -2.66 -15.13 4.44
CA ASN A 36 -3.54 -14.90 3.29
C ASN A 36 -4.85 -14.20 3.71
N THR A 37 -5.40 -14.57 4.88
CA THR A 37 -6.64 -13.99 5.40
C THR A 37 -6.51 -12.49 5.65
N SER A 38 -5.48 -12.07 6.40
CA SER A 38 -5.17 -10.66 6.62
C SER A 38 -4.88 -9.93 5.30
N THR A 39 -4.12 -10.57 4.41
CA THR A 39 -3.73 -9.97 3.12
C THR A 39 -4.95 -9.60 2.28
N VAL A 40 -5.91 -10.51 2.11
CA VAL A 40 -7.13 -10.26 1.34
C VAL A 40 -7.96 -9.14 1.98
N GLN A 41 -8.08 -9.15 3.31
CA GLN A 41 -8.80 -8.11 4.03
C GLN A 41 -8.14 -6.73 3.86
N TYR A 42 -6.82 -6.64 4.02
CA TYR A 42 -6.08 -5.40 3.82
C TYR A 42 -6.17 -4.92 2.37
N ALA A 43 -6.00 -5.81 1.39
CA ALA A 43 -6.06 -5.44 -0.02
C ALA A 43 -7.40 -4.79 -0.39
N GLY A 44 -8.52 -5.38 0.04
CA GLY A 44 -9.85 -4.83 -0.22
C GLY A 44 -10.10 -3.48 0.47
N LEU A 45 -9.74 -3.36 1.74
CA LEU A 45 -9.96 -2.12 2.51
C LEU A 45 -9.06 -0.97 2.03
N ILE A 46 -7.78 -1.25 1.75
CA ILE A 46 -6.83 -0.24 1.28
C ILE A 46 -7.18 0.22 -0.14
N GLN A 47 -7.65 -0.67 -1.01
CA GLN A 47 -8.10 -0.31 -2.36
C GLN A 47 -9.21 0.74 -2.31
N GLN A 48 -10.24 0.53 -1.48
CA GLN A 48 -11.34 1.49 -1.32
C GLN A 48 -10.85 2.82 -0.73
N LEU A 49 -9.95 2.76 0.27
CA LEU A 49 -9.39 3.95 0.88
C LEU A 49 -8.59 4.80 -0.12
N VAL A 50 -7.73 4.15 -0.92
CA VAL A 50 -6.93 4.80 -1.97
C VAL A 50 -7.83 5.47 -3.01
N LEU A 51 -8.89 4.79 -3.44
CA LEU A 51 -9.81 5.32 -4.43
C LEU A 51 -10.49 6.61 -3.93
N MET A 52 -10.97 6.60 -2.69
CA MET A 52 -11.54 7.81 -2.07
C MET A 52 -10.49 8.90 -1.90
N ALA A 53 -9.31 8.57 -1.38
CA ALA A 53 -8.24 9.54 -1.16
C ALA A 53 -7.78 10.20 -2.46
N ARG A 54 -7.62 9.43 -3.54
CA ARG A 54 -7.24 9.96 -4.86
C ARG A 54 -8.32 10.88 -5.43
N SER A 55 -9.59 10.50 -5.31
CA SER A 55 -10.71 11.35 -5.75
C SER A 55 -10.72 12.67 -4.99
N THR A 56 -10.61 12.64 -3.66
CA THR A 56 -10.58 13.86 -2.83
C THR A 56 -9.39 14.77 -3.15
N VAL A 57 -8.20 14.21 -3.38
CA VAL A 57 -7.02 15.01 -3.79
C VAL A 57 -7.26 15.67 -5.15
N ARG A 58 -7.83 14.94 -6.11
CA ARG A 58 -8.16 15.49 -7.45
C ARG A 58 -9.28 16.52 -7.42
N GLU A 59 -10.23 16.40 -6.50
CA GLU A 59 -11.27 17.41 -6.28
C GLU A 59 -10.69 18.72 -5.70
N LEU A 60 -9.63 18.63 -4.88
CA LEU A 60 -8.93 19.80 -4.34
C LEU A 60 -8.01 20.46 -5.36
N ASP A 61 -7.21 19.66 -6.08
CA ASP A 61 -6.36 20.12 -7.17
C ASP A 61 -6.28 19.04 -8.26
N PRO A 62 -6.89 19.26 -9.45
CA PRO A 62 -6.90 18.27 -10.52
C PRO A 62 -5.52 18.04 -11.15
N GLN A 63 -4.52 18.87 -10.88
CA GLN A 63 -3.14 18.68 -11.34
C GLN A 63 -2.31 17.81 -10.39
N ASN A 64 -2.82 17.52 -9.19
CA ASN A 64 -2.13 16.71 -8.19
C ASN A 64 -2.66 15.26 -8.20
N ASP A 65 -1.73 14.30 -8.26
CA ASP A 65 -2.03 12.88 -8.11
C ASP A 65 -1.44 12.35 -6.79
N LEU A 66 -2.22 11.49 -6.13
CA LEU A 66 -1.80 10.86 -4.88
C LEU A 66 -0.71 9.81 -5.19
N THR A 67 0.53 10.10 -4.79
CA THR A 67 1.69 9.20 -4.97
C THR A 67 1.99 8.36 -3.74
N PHE A 68 1.71 8.89 -2.55
CA PHE A 68 2.02 8.23 -1.29
C PHE A 68 0.98 8.54 -0.22
N LEU A 69 0.53 7.51 0.48
CA LEU A 69 -0.42 7.61 1.60
C LEU A 69 0.14 6.89 2.83
N ARG A 70 0.29 7.62 3.93
CA ARG A 70 0.77 7.09 5.21
C ARG A 70 -0.36 7.13 6.24
N VAL A 71 -0.78 5.96 6.70
CA VAL A 71 -1.82 5.81 7.72
C VAL A 71 -1.17 5.30 9.01
N ARG A 72 -1.17 6.14 10.05
CA ARG A 72 -0.62 5.77 11.36
C ARG A 72 -1.75 5.50 12.34
N SER A 73 -1.73 4.31 12.95
CA SER A 73 -2.58 3.95 14.08
C SER A 73 -1.75 3.88 15.36
N LYS A 74 -2.40 3.63 16.51
CA LYS A 74 -1.71 3.46 17.79
C LYS A 74 -0.81 2.21 17.82
N LYS A 75 -1.17 1.16 17.08
CA LYS A 75 -0.45 -0.13 17.08
C LYS A 75 0.44 -0.31 15.86
N ASN A 76 -0.05 0.11 14.69
CA ASN A 76 0.56 -0.18 13.40
C ASN A 76 0.65 1.07 12.52
N GLU A 77 1.60 1.05 11.61
CA GLU A 77 1.73 2.05 10.55
C GLU A 77 1.63 1.36 9.20
N ILE A 78 0.84 1.93 8.30
CA ILE A 78 0.63 1.43 6.95
C ILE A 78 1.11 2.51 5.98
N MET A 79 2.10 2.14 5.17
CA MET A 79 2.66 2.99 4.13
C MET A 79 2.22 2.43 2.78
N ILE A 80 1.52 3.24 2.00
CA ILE A 80 0.93 2.86 0.71
C ILE A 80 1.59 3.72 -0.34
N TYR A 81 2.22 3.07 -1.30
CA TYR A 81 2.83 3.72 -2.45
C TYR A 81 2.01 3.42 -3.69
N LEU A 82 1.68 4.46 -4.46
CA LEU A 82 0.87 4.39 -5.66
C LEU A 82 1.77 4.72 -6.85
N THR A 83 1.77 3.84 -7.85
CA THR A 83 2.47 4.00 -9.13
C THR A 83 1.44 4.09 -10.24
#